data_AF-A0A4P9K7F0-F1
#
_entry.id   AF-A0A4P9K7F0-F1
#
_cell.length_a   1.000
_cell.length_b   1.000
_cell.length_c   1.000
_cell.angle_alpha   90.00
_cell.angle_beta   90.00
_cell.angle_gamma   90.00
#
_symmetry.space_group_name_H-M   'P 1'
#
loop_
_entity.id
_entity.type
_entity.pdbx_description
1 polymer ?
#
loop_
_entity_poly.entity_id
_entity_poly.type
_entity_poly.pdbx_seq_one_letter_code
_entity_poly.pdbx_strand_id
1 'polypeptide(L)'
;MDLKATSSLSFSGMLAITLMSVSTNGAASAEGHPGKALHEAANCMSCHTSKPYDPQKTTSFPKLVQTVQFCNDNLNAGMFEDEIEQLADYLNETYYHHVK
;
A
#
# COMPACT_ATOMS: atom_id res chain seq x y z
N MET A 1 -4.56 -69.27 -11.09
CA MET A 1 -3.52 -68.91 -10.11
C MET A 1 -2.33 -68.59 -10.96
N ASP A 2 -2.15 -67.33 -11.35
CA ASP A 2 -1.10 -66.96 -12.29
C ASP A 2 -0.45 -65.68 -11.80
N LEU A 3 0.66 -65.91 -11.10
CA LEU A 3 1.61 -64.94 -10.59
C LEU A 3 2.57 -64.60 -11.73
N LYS A 4 2.69 -63.32 -12.12
CA LYS A 4 3.77 -62.86 -12.99
C LYS A 4 4.38 -61.55 -12.50
N ALA A 5 5.55 -61.76 -11.88
CA ALA A 5 6.74 -60.93 -11.74
C ALA A 5 6.71 -59.48 -12.28
N THR A 6 6.94 -58.56 -11.34
CA THR A 6 7.97 -57.48 -11.33
C THR A 6 8.52 -56.97 -12.68
N SER A 7 8.44 -55.66 -12.91
CA SER A 7 9.60 -54.88 -13.38
C SER A 7 9.40 -53.37 -13.24
N SER A 8 10.27 -52.78 -12.42
CA SER A 8 11.06 -51.57 -12.65
C SER A 8 10.41 -50.21 -12.97
N LEU A 9 10.93 -49.24 -12.24
CA LEU A 9 10.65 -47.82 -12.23
C LEU A 9 10.74 -47.15 -13.60
N SER A 10 9.87 -46.17 -13.82
CA SER A 10 10.30 -44.89 -14.40
C SER A 10 9.50 -43.76 -13.75
N PHE A 11 10.10 -43.18 -12.70
CA PHE A 11 9.86 -41.78 -12.35
C PHE A 11 10.45 -40.95 -13.49
N SER A 12 9.61 -40.43 -14.39
CA SER A 12 10.07 -39.40 -15.31
C SER A 12 8.92 -38.48 -15.66
N GLY A 13 9.04 -37.23 -15.20
CA GLY A 13 8.21 -36.13 -15.65
C GLY A 13 7.36 -35.45 -14.58
N MET A 14 7.88 -35.20 -13.38
CA MET A 14 7.34 -34.10 -12.57
C MET A 14 7.71 -32.80 -13.29
N LEU A 15 6.80 -32.33 -14.15
CA LEU A 15 6.86 -31.02 -14.78
C LEU A 15 6.62 -29.96 -13.70
N ALA A 16 7.66 -29.61 -12.95
CA ALA A 16 7.63 -28.49 -12.03
C ALA A 16 7.70 -27.19 -12.85
N ILE A 17 6.53 -26.72 -13.31
CA ILE A 17 6.37 -25.33 -13.76
C ILE A 17 6.34 -24.48 -12.48
N THR A 18 7.50 -23.99 -12.07
CA THR A 18 7.59 -22.90 -11.10
C THR A 18 7.04 -21.64 -11.78
N LEU A 19 5.78 -21.30 -11.48
CA LEU A 19 5.21 -20.01 -11.84
C LEU A 19 5.99 -18.93 -11.08
N MET A 20 6.89 -18.25 -11.80
CA MET A 20 7.54 -17.02 -11.38
C MET A 20 6.45 -15.95 -11.23
N SER A 21 6.01 -15.70 -10.00
CA SER A 21 5.11 -14.58 -9.70
C SER A 21 5.94 -13.30 -9.81
N VAL A 22 5.84 -12.63 -10.96
CA VAL A 22 6.36 -11.28 -11.12
C VAL A 22 5.39 -10.32 -10.41
N SER A 23 5.74 -9.91 -9.20
CA SER A 23 5.06 -8.80 -8.52
C SER A 23 5.55 -7.51 -9.15
N THR A 24 4.84 -7.03 -10.19
CA THR A 24 5.01 -5.66 -10.65
C THR A 24 4.29 -4.74 -9.67
N ASN A 25 4.97 -4.30 -8.62
CA ASN A 25 4.49 -3.17 -7.84
C ASN A 25 4.49 -1.94 -8.77
N GLY A 26 3.31 -1.33 -8.87
CA GLY A 26 2.91 -0.39 -9.91
C GLY A 26 3.82 0.81 -10.06
N ALA A 27 3.86 1.31 -11.30
CA ALA A 27 4.60 2.47 -11.73
C ALA A 27 4.33 3.71 -10.86
N ALA A 28 5.40 4.27 -10.30
CA ALA A 28 5.42 5.67 -9.89
C ALA A 28 5.28 6.53 -11.17
N SER A 29 4.08 7.08 -11.39
CA SER A 29 3.87 8.07 -12.46
C SER A 29 4.54 9.38 -12.06
N ALA A 30 5.40 9.90 -12.93
CA ALA A 30 6.39 10.93 -12.66
C ALA A 30 5.88 12.38 -12.80
N GLU A 31 4.59 12.67 -12.56
CA GLU A 31 4.02 14.01 -12.79
C GLU A 31 3.23 14.61 -11.60
N GLY A 32 3.35 14.09 -10.37
CA GLY A 32 2.68 14.69 -9.21
C GLY A 32 3.34 14.40 -7.88
N HIS A 33 2.95 15.14 -6.83
CA HIS A 33 3.40 14.89 -5.46
C HIS A 33 3.11 13.42 -5.09
N PRO A 34 4.10 12.63 -4.61
CA PRO A 34 3.95 11.19 -4.41
C PRO A 34 2.78 10.84 -3.48
N GLY A 35 2.55 11.63 -2.43
CA GLY A 35 1.40 11.49 -1.54
C GLY A 35 0.02 11.66 -2.18
N LYS A 36 -0.11 12.20 -3.39
CA LYS A 36 -1.39 12.28 -4.10
C LYS A 36 -1.90 10.89 -4.48
N ALA A 37 -1.02 10.02 -4.98
CA ALA A 37 -1.39 8.65 -5.32
C ALA A 37 -1.80 7.86 -4.06
N LEU A 38 -1.11 8.09 -2.95
CA LEU A 38 -1.45 7.49 -1.64
C LEU A 38 -2.82 7.97 -1.15
N HIS A 39 -3.12 9.27 -1.29
CA HIS A 39 -4.42 9.84 -0.92
C HIS A 39 -5.58 9.22 -1.68
N GLU A 40 -5.40 9.03 -2.99
CA GLU A 40 -6.37 8.40 -3.87
C GLU A 40 -6.52 6.89 -3.56
N ALA A 41 -5.39 6.18 -3.41
CA ALA A 41 -5.36 4.74 -3.13
C ALA A 41 -5.97 4.39 -1.76
N ALA A 42 -5.69 5.19 -0.72
CA ALA A 42 -6.26 5.04 0.62
C ALA A 42 -7.71 5.54 0.71
N ASN A 43 -8.27 6.07 -0.37
CA ASN A 43 -9.65 6.55 -0.47
C ASN A 43 -10.01 7.53 0.67
N CYS A 44 -9.12 8.49 0.98
CA CYS A 44 -9.30 9.40 2.10
C CYS A 44 -10.61 10.21 2.01
N MET A 45 -11.04 10.52 0.78
CA MET A 45 -12.27 11.30 0.54
C MET A 45 -13.56 10.55 0.90
N SER A 46 -13.52 9.23 1.08
CA SER A 46 -14.68 8.46 1.58
C SER A 46 -15.24 9.01 2.90
N CYS A 47 -14.37 9.50 3.78
CA CYS A 47 -14.75 10.16 5.03
C CYS A 47 -14.67 11.70 4.93
N HIS A 48 -13.67 12.21 4.20
CA HIS A 48 -13.39 13.65 4.18
C HIS A 48 -14.31 14.48 3.27
N THR A 49 -15.16 13.84 2.46
CA THR A 49 -16.21 14.56 1.72
C THR A 49 -17.19 15.26 2.67
N SER A 50 -17.58 14.61 3.77
CA SER A 50 -18.49 15.18 4.77
C SER A 50 -17.77 15.92 5.90
N LYS A 51 -16.48 15.63 6.09
CA LYS A 51 -15.64 16.23 7.13
C LYS A 51 -14.34 16.73 6.48
N PRO A 52 -14.37 17.91 5.85
CA PRO A 52 -13.20 18.46 5.17
C PRO A 52 -11.99 18.59 6.11
N TYR A 53 -10.80 18.62 5.52
CA TYR A 53 -9.57 18.89 6.25
C TYR A 53 -9.64 20.23 6.98
N ASP A 54 -9.21 20.25 8.25
CA ASP A 54 -9.28 21.42 9.12
C ASP A 54 -7.91 21.71 9.76
N PRO A 55 -7.17 22.73 9.26
CA PRO A 55 -5.87 23.12 9.79
C PRO A 55 -5.91 23.71 11.21
N GLN A 56 -7.09 24.04 11.74
CA GLN A 56 -7.23 24.49 13.14
C GLN A 56 -7.31 23.30 14.12
N LYS A 57 -7.65 22.10 13.65
CA LYS A 57 -7.70 20.88 14.49
C LYS A 57 -6.36 20.16 14.54
N THR A 58 -5.68 20.11 13.41
CA THR A 58 -4.32 19.60 13.30
C THR A 58 -3.41 20.80 13.14
N THR A 59 -2.72 21.21 14.20
CA THR A 59 -2.11 22.55 14.29
C THR A 59 -0.64 22.61 13.88
N SER A 60 -0.06 21.50 13.43
CA SER A 60 1.35 21.43 13.03
C SER A 60 1.62 20.22 12.15
N PHE A 61 2.70 20.28 11.37
CA PHE A 61 3.10 19.18 10.48
C PHE A 61 3.35 17.86 11.23
N PRO A 62 4.06 17.82 12.38
CA PRO A 62 4.22 16.57 13.14
C PRO A 62 2.89 15.97 13.62
N LYS A 63 1.92 16.81 14.00
CA LYS A 63 0.58 16.33 14.35
C LYS A 63 -0.17 15.79 13.15
N LEU A 64 0.05 16.36 11.96
CA LEU A 64 -0.53 15.85 10.73
C LEU A 64 0.01 14.47 10.40
N VAL A 65 1.32 14.26 10.47
CA VAL A 65 1.95 12.93 10.32
C VAL A 65 1.33 11.92 11.30
N GLN A 66 1.21 12.28 12.58
CA GLN A 66 0.56 11.42 13.59
C GLN A 66 -0.92 11.15 13.30
N THR A 67 -1.64 12.11 12.72
CA THR A 67 -3.04 11.93 12.34
C THR A 67 -3.16 10.94 11.17
N VAL A 68 -2.27 11.04 10.18
CA VAL A 68 -2.21 10.10 9.05
C VAL A 68 -1.85 8.69 9.54
N GLN A 69 -0.86 8.56 10.44
CA GLN A 69 -0.53 7.29 11.09
C GLN A 69 -1.75 6.70 11.81
N PHE A 70 -2.46 7.50 12.60
CA PHE A 70 -3.67 7.05 13.28
C PHE A 70 -4.71 6.52 12.29
N CYS A 71 -4.96 7.21 11.18
CA CYS A 71 -5.86 6.73 10.13
C CYS A 71 -5.36 5.44 9.48
N ASN A 72 -4.06 5.34 9.18
CA ASN A 72 -3.45 4.15 8.62
C ASN A 72 -3.67 2.92 9.52
N ASP A 73 -3.42 3.07 10.82
CA ASP A 73 -3.50 1.96 11.78
C ASP A 73 -4.96 1.51 12.00
N ASN A 74 -5.87 2.47 12.21
CA ASN A 74 -7.27 2.15 12.49
C ASN A 74 -8.01 1.58 11.28
N LEU A 75 -7.58 1.96 10.07
CA LEU A 75 -8.15 1.44 8.82
C LEU A 75 -7.37 0.24 8.27
N ASN A 76 -6.24 -0.11 8.89
CA ASN A 76 -5.29 -1.11 8.40
C ASN A 76 -4.92 -0.87 6.93
N ALA A 77 -4.64 0.40 6.58
CA ALA A 77 -4.34 0.80 5.20
C ALA A 77 -2.97 0.29 4.70
N GLY A 78 -2.10 -0.14 5.62
CA GLY A 78 -0.86 -0.86 5.29
C GLY A 78 0.27 0.02 4.75
N MET A 79 0.19 1.34 4.93
CA MET A 79 1.25 2.25 4.52
C MET A 79 2.47 2.12 5.43
N PHE A 80 3.66 2.22 4.83
CA PHE A 80 4.95 2.33 5.52
C PHE A 80 5.18 3.75 6.05
N GLU A 81 6.16 3.92 6.94
CA GLU A 81 6.45 5.22 7.59
C GLU A 81 6.76 6.34 6.58
N ASP A 82 7.48 6.04 5.50
CA ASP A 82 7.81 6.99 4.44
C ASP A 82 6.59 7.36 3.58
N GLU A 83 5.71 6.40 3.31
CA GLU A 83 4.43 6.65 2.63
C GLU A 83 3.51 7.53 3.49
N ILE A 84 3.50 7.32 4.81
CA ILE A 84 2.74 8.15 5.75
C ILE A 84 3.25 9.59 5.73
N GLU A 85 4.57 9.78 5.73
CA GLU A 85 5.16 11.12 5.62
C GLU A 85 4.88 11.75 4.26
N GLN A 86 4.98 11.01 3.16
CA GLN A 86 4.65 11.49 1.81
C GLN A 86 3.18 11.92 1.69
N LEU A 87 2.25 11.15 2.28
CA LEU A 87 0.84 11.50 2.32
C LEU A 87 0.61 12.74 3.18
N ALA A 88 1.23 12.82 4.36
CA ALA A 88 1.15 14.01 5.21
C ALA A 88 1.72 15.25 4.52
N ASP A 89 2.81 15.11 3.76
CA ASP A 89 3.41 16.18 2.96
C ASP A 89 2.45 16.68 1.88
N TYR A 90 1.80 15.75 1.17
CA TYR A 90 0.80 16.09 0.15
C TYR A 90 -0.37 16.86 0.77
N LEU A 91 -0.88 16.37 1.90
CA LEU A 91 -1.97 17.03 2.62
C LEU A 91 -1.52 18.41 3.11
N ASN A 92 -0.28 18.53 3.58
CA ASN A 92 0.26 19.80 4.04
C ASN A 92 0.39 20.83 2.92
N GLU A 93 0.90 20.41 1.76
CA GLU A 93 1.01 21.29 0.58
C GLU A 93 -0.36 21.71 0.06
N THR A 94 -1.36 20.81 0.10
CA THR A 94 -2.66 21.04 -0.54
C THR A 94 -3.68 21.74 0.37
N TYR A 95 -3.66 21.46 1.69
CA TYR A 95 -4.73 21.87 2.61
C TYR A 95 -4.27 22.57 3.90
N TYR A 96 -3.13 22.17 4.48
CA TYR A 96 -2.78 22.59 5.85
C TYR A 96 -1.76 23.73 5.95
N HIS A 97 -0.76 23.75 5.07
CA HIS A 97 0.29 24.77 4.98
C HIS A 97 1.05 25.06 6.29
N HIS A 98 1.29 24.03 7.10
CA HIS A 98 2.13 24.16 8.29
C HIS A 98 3.60 24.30 7.93
N VAL A 99 4.35 24.99 8.80
CA VAL A 99 5.81 24.95 8.81
C VAL A 99 6.27 23.53 9.18
N LYS A 100 7.22 23.00 8.42
CA LYS A 100 7.86 21.70 8.65
C LYS A 100 9.03 21.84 9.62
#